data_AF-A0A0M2K4I7-F1
#
_entry.id   AF-A0A0M2K4I7-F1
#
_cell.length_a   1.000
_cell.length_b   1.000
_cell.length_c   1.000
_cell.angle_alpha   90.00
_cell.angle_beta   90.00
_cell.angle_gamma   90.00
#
_symmetry.space_group_name_H-M   'P 1'
#
loop_
_entity.id
_entity.type
_entity.pdbx_description
1 polymer ?
#
loop_
_entity_poly.entity_id
_entity_poly.type
_entity_poly.pdbx_seq_one_letter_code
_entity_poly.pdbx_strand_id
1 'polypeptide(L)'
;MRRRVVVDDLDEFLEPNPAAAATVQRIIDRGPDLGIRLIVSIKQLHDTDGDLWTVPAFGPGVRFRPDTVIAFSTFRREESMAALGHPGAWSLQRGQGHAYIRSATGLGDTPARIRIGSSDDAATLSAHIAAYQRR
;
A
#
# COMPACT_ATOMS: atom_id res chain seq x y z
N MET A 1 -8.22 10.03 18.70
CA MET A 1 -7.23 10.54 17.73
C MET A 1 -6.93 9.42 16.74
N ARG A 2 -7.17 9.59 15.43
CA ARG A 2 -6.86 8.57 14.41
C ARG A 2 -5.46 8.84 13.87
N ARG A 3 -4.54 7.88 13.99
CA ARG A 3 -3.16 8.01 13.49
C ARG A 3 -3.02 7.24 12.18
N ARG A 4 -2.21 7.77 11.27
CA ARG A 4 -1.86 7.09 10.02
C ARG A 4 -0.35 6.92 9.97
N VAL A 5 0.09 5.71 9.64
CA VAL A 5 1.49 5.39 9.35
C VAL A 5 1.55 5.09 7.86
N VAL A 6 2.48 5.74 7.17
CA VAL A 6 2.72 5.49 5.74
C VAL A 6 4.14 4.94 5.62
N VAL A 7 4.28 3.79 4.97
CA VAL A 7 5.58 3.20 4.65
C VAL A 7 5.66 3.09 3.13
N ASP A 8 6.60 3.83 2.55
CA ASP A 8 6.89 3.73 1.13
C ASP A 8 7.89 2.58 0.91
N ASP A 9 7.72 1.82 -0.17
CA ASP A 9 8.54 0.68 -0.57
C ASP A 9 8.81 -0.28 0.58
N LEU A 10 7.73 -0.87 1.14
CA LEU A 10 7.81 -1.73 2.32
C LEU A 10 8.79 -2.90 2.11
N ASP A 11 8.83 -3.49 0.93
CA ASP A 11 9.77 -4.55 0.56
C ASP A 11 11.23 -4.11 0.75
N GLU A 12 11.61 -2.93 0.25
CA GLU A 12 12.97 -2.38 0.43
C GLU A 12 13.23 -1.92 1.88
N PHE A 13 12.21 -1.38 2.55
CA PHE A 13 12.31 -0.94 3.95
C PHE A 13 12.62 -2.10 4.92
N LEU A 14 12.15 -3.31 4.59
CA LEU A 14 12.30 -4.50 5.44
C LEU A 14 13.60 -5.28 5.21
N GLU A 15 14.22 -5.18 4.02
CA GLU A 15 15.45 -5.90 3.67
C GLU A 15 16.64 -5.69 4.64
N PRO A 16 16.92 -4.47 5.15
CA PRO A 16 18.06 -4.26 6.04
C PRO A 16 17.71 -4.33 7.54
N ASN A 17 16.44 -4.46 7.94
CA ASN A 17 16.03 -4.12 9.32
C ASN A 17 15.03 -5.13 9.95
N PRO A 18 15.52 -6.16 10.67
CA PRO A 18 14.65 -7.10 11.38
C PRO A 18 13.76 -6.44 12.45
N ALA A 19 14.22 -5.36 13.09
CA ALA A 19 13.43 -4.64 14.09
C ALA A 19 12.26 -3.86 13.44
N ALA A 20 12.44 -3.39 12.19
CA ALA A 20 11.36 -2.79 11.42
C ALA A 20 10.27 -3.81 11.10
N ALA A 21 10.62 -5.02 10.65
CA ALA A 21 9.66 -6.10 10.38
C ALA A 21 8.78 -6.40 11.61
N ALA A 22 9.41 -6.60 12.77
CA ALA A 22 8.69 -6.84 14.02
C ALA A 22 7.76 -5.68 14.44
N THR A 23 8.18 -4.44 14.15
CA THR A 23 7.38 -3.24 14.45
C THR A 23 6.19 -3.11 13.51
N VAL A 24 6.39 -3.30 12.21
CA VAL A 24 5.34 -3.26 11.19
C VAL A 24 4.30 -4.36 11.47
N GLN A 25 4.75 -5.59 11.77
CA GLN A 25 3.84 -6.68 12.15
C GLN A 25 3.01 -6.31 13.39
N ARG A 26 3.63 -5.71 14.41
CA ARG A 26 2.91 -5.26 15.61
C ARG A 26 1.85 -4.18 15.30
N ILE A 27 2.13 -3.29 14.34
CA ILE A 27 1.16 -2.27 13.89
C ILE A 27 0.01 -2.94 13.14
N ILE A 28 0.29 -3.94 12.30
CA ILE A 28 -0.76 -4.73 11.63
C ILE A 28 -1.65 -5.41 12.68
N ASP A 29 -1.05 -6.09 13.64
CA ASP A 29 -1.78 -6.93 14.59
C ASP A 29 -2.58 -6.12 15.63
N ARG A 30 -2.05 -4.98 16.10
CA ARG A 30 -2.62 -4.21 17.22
C ARG A 30 -3.02 -2.78 16.87
N GLY A 31 -2.55 -2.27 15.74
CA GLY A 31 -2.82 -0.89 15.31
C GLY A 31 -4.29 -0.58 15.15
N PRO A 32 -5.13 -1.44 14.52
CA PRO A 32 -6.55 -1.17 14.34
C PRO A 32 -7.29 -0.85 15.65
N ASP A 33 -7.05 -1.62 16.70
CA ASP A 33 -7.66 -1.44 18.04
C ASP A 33 -7.20 -0.14 18.72
N LEU A 34 -5.99 0.32 18.37
CA LEU A 34 -5.41 1.57 18.85
C LEU A 34 -5.78 2.78 17.97
N GLY A 35 -6.63 2.59 16.96
CA GLY A 35 -7.00 3.64 15.99
C GLY A 35 -5.85 4.07 15.07
N ILE A 36 -4.87 3.19 14.87
CA ILE A 36 -3.77 3.35 13.92
C ILE A 36 -4.15 2.66 12.60
N ARG A 37 -3.97 3.37 11.49
CA ARG A 37 -4.13 2.84 10.13
C ARG A 37 -2.78 2.83 9.43
N LEU A 38 -2.48 1.75 8.74
CA LEU A 38 -1.25 1.57 7.97
C LEU A 38 -1.57 1.69 6.48
N ILE A 39 -0.76 2.47 5.76
CA ILE A 39 -0.76 2.55 4.31
C ILE A 39 0.63 2.15 3.86
N VAL A 40 0.74 1.18 2.94
CA VAL A 40 2.01 0.71 2.42
C VAL A 40 1.99 0.72 0.91
N SER A 41 3.12 1.08 0.28
CA SER A 41 3.41 0.75 -1.11
C SER A 41 4.37 -0.44 -1.14
N ILE A 42 4.25 -1.26 -2.16
CA ILE A 42 5.05 -2.47 -2.38
C ILE A 42 5.35 -2.51 -3.87
N LYS A 43 6.62 -2.66 -4.26
CA LYS A 43 7.00 -2.79 -5.67
C LYS A 43 6.76 -4.20 -6.18
N GLN A 44 7.12 -5.21 -5.39
CA GLN A 44 7.01 -6.61 -5.78
C GLN A 44 6.25 -7.43 -4.73
N LEU A 45 5.17 -8.06 -5.18
CA LEU A 45 4.41 -9.01 -4.37
C LEU A 45 4.78 -10.43 -4.81
N HIS A 46 5.51 -11.15 -3.96
CA HIS A 46 6.15 -12.41 -4.32
C HIS A 46 5.34 -13.66 -3.95
N ASP A 47 4.49 -13.58 -2.92
CA ASP A 47 3.77 -14.75 -2.42
C ASP A 47 2.46 -14.34 -1.70
N THR A 48 1.36 -15.01 -2.05
CA THR A 48 0.04 -14.81 -1.46
C THR A 48 -0.64 -16.14 -1.23
N ASP A 49 -0.97 -16.43 0.03
CA ASP A 49 -1.85 -17.55 0.39
C ASP A 49 -3.30 -17.03 0.44
N GLY A 50 -3.95 -17.05 -0.72
CA GLY A 50 -5.21 -16.36 -0.94
C GLY A 50 -5.08 -14.85 -0.69
N ASP A 51 -5.83 -14.33 0.28
CA ASP A 51 -5.79 -12.90 0.64
C ASP A 51 -4.70 -12.55 1.65
N LEU A 52 -3.94 -13.53 2.15
CA LEU A 52 -2.85 -13.31 3.09
C LEU A 52 -1.56 -13.02 2.33
N TRP A 53 -1.13 -11.76 2.38
CA TRP A 53 0.09 -11.31 1.72
C TRP A 53 1.29 -11.51 2.62
N THR A 54 2.40 -11.92 2.03
CA THR A 54 3.70 -12.02 2.70
C THR A 54 4.70 -11.13 2.01
N VAL A 55 5.26 -10.18 2.74
CA VAL A 55 6.38 -9.35 2.27
C VAL A 55 7.66 -9.90 2.88
N PRO A 56 8.65 -10.32 2.07
CA PRO A 56 9.93 -10.78 2.56
C PRO A 56 10.60 -9.73 3.46
N ALA A 57 11.32 -10.20 4.47
CA ALA A 57 12.10 -9.36 5.39
C ALA A 57 13.33 -10.12 5.84
N PHE A 58 14.30 -9.44 6.46
CA PHE A 58 15.39 -10.12 7.15
C PHE A 58 14.85 -10.81 8.42
N GLY A 59 14.53 -12.11 8.31
CA GLY A 59 13.87 -12.90 9.36
C GLY A 59 12.44 -13.30 8.98
N PRO A 60 11.50 -13.42 9.95
CA PRO A 60 10.11 -13.70 9.63
C PRO A 60 9.52 -12.58 8.77
N GLY A 61 8.96 -12.94 7.61
CA GLY A 61 8.29 -11.99 6.72
C GLY A 61 7.10 -11.30 7.40
N VAL A 62 6.77 -10.11 6.93
CA VAL A 62 5.59 -9.37 7.40
C VAL A 62 4.36 -9.91 6.69
N ARG A 63 3.33 -10.30 7.45
CA ARG A 63 2.13 -10.95 6.94
C ARG A 63 0.89 -10.15 7.30
N PHE A 64 0.03 -9.89 6.32
CA PHE A 64 -1.21 -9.14 6.54
C PHE A 64 -2.26 -9.41 5.46
N ARG A 65 -3.51 -9.08 5.79
CA ARG A 65 -4.63 -9.02 4.83
C ARG A 65 -4.97 -7.55 4.61
N PRO A 66 -4.77 -7.00 3.41
CA PRO A 66 -5.10 -5.60 3.15
C PRO A 66 -6.63 -5.39 3.12
N ASP A 67 -7.11 -4.43 3.91
CA ASP A 67 -8.52 -3.99 3.86
C ASP A 67 -8.89 -3.38 2.50
N THR A 68 -7.90 -2.76 1.85
CA THR A 68 -8.05 -2.11 0.55
C THR A 68 -6.73 -2.19 -0.20
N VAL A 69 -6.80 -2.54 -1.49
CA VAL A 69 -5.66 -2.56 -2.41
C VAL A 69 -5.92 -1.53 -3.51
N ILE A 70 -4.90 -0.72 -3.79
CA ILE A 70 -4.86 0.15 -4.96
C ILE A 70 -3.75 -0.38 -5.86
N ALA A 71 -4.12 -1.05 -6.95
CA ALA A 71 -3.18 -1.63 -7.89
C ALA A 71 -3.03 -0.73 -9.12
N PHE A 72 -1.90 -0.04 -9.22
CA PHE A 72 -1.47 0.62 -10.45
C PHE A 72 -1.00 -0.40 -11.49
N SER A 73 -0.59 0.08 -12.67
CA SER A 73 0.00 -0.77 -13.71
C SER A 73 1.15 -1.63 -13.16
N THR A 74 0.99 -2.95 -13.15
CA THR A 74 2.00 -3.90 -12.70
C THR A 74 2.99 -4.24 -13.82
N PHE A 75 4.19 -4.69 -13.46
CA PHE A 75 5.17 -5.12 -14.46
C PHE A 75 4.86 -6.51 -14.98
N ARG A 76 4.36 -7.38 -14.11
CA ARG A 76 4.07 -8.78 -14.39
C ARG A 76 2.58 -9.08 -14.22
N ARG A 77 2.09 -10.10 -14.94
CA ARG A 77 0.70 -10.56 -14.83
C ARG A 77 0.45 -11.16 -13.45
N GLU A 78 1.43 -11.87 -12.93
CA GLU A 78 1.42 -12.57 -11.65
C GLU A 78 1.23 -11.60 -10.49
N GLU A 79 1.85 -10.41 -10.55
CA GLU A 79 1.68 -9.34 -9.56
C GLU A 79 0.23 -8.84 -9.52
N SER A 80 -0.41 -8.66 -10.68
CA SER A 80 -1.83 -8.29 -10.76
C SER A 80 -2.72 -9.41 -10.21
N MET A 81 -2.42 -10.66 -10.54
CA MET A 81 -3.15 -11.82 -10.02
C MET A 81 -3.05 -11.90 -8.49
N ALA A 82 -1.86 -11.70 -7.92
CA ALA A 82 -1.64 -11.69 -6.48
C ALA A 82 -2.33 -10.50 -5.79
N ALA A 83 -2.30 -9.32 -6.43
CA ALA A 83 -2.87 -8.11 -5.87
C ALA A 83 -4.39 -8.06 -5.93
N LEU A 84 -5.00 -8.57 -7.01
CA LEU A 84 -6.41 -8.38 -7.32
C LEU A 84 -7.20 -9.69 -7.53
N GLY A 85 -6.53 -10.81 -7.84
CA GLY A 85 -7.16 -12.07 -8.25
C GLY A 85 -7.41 -12.20 -9.75
N HIS A 86 -7.06 -11.18 -10.55
CA HIS A 86 -7.23 -11.16 -12.01
C HIS A 86 -6.14 -10.26 -12.65
N PRO A 87 -5.93 -10.32 -13.99
CA PRO A 87 -4.80 -9.65 -14.63
C PRO A 87 -5.06 -8.17 -15.00
N GLY A 88 -6.10 -7.54 -14.45
CA GLY A 88 -6.57 -6.23 -14.89
C GLY A 88 -5.52 -5.13 -14.77
N ALA A 89 -4.77 -5.09 -13.67
CA ALA A 89 -3.75 -4.08 -13.45
C ALA A 89 -2.57 -4.20 -14.42
N TRP A 90 -2.22 -5.41 -14.87
CA TRP A 90 -1.16 -5.63 -15.85
C TRP A 90 -1.48 -5.02 -17.22
N SER A 91 -2.76 -4.94 -17.58
CA SER A 91 -3.21 -4.33 -18.84
C SER A 91 -3.37 -2.81 -18.79
N LEU A 92 -3.15 -2.18 -17.63
CA LEU A 92 -3.26 -0.73 -17.49
C LEU A 92 -2.09 0.00 -18.15
N GLN A 93 -2.39 1.14 -18.78
CA GLN A 93 -1.36 2.05 -19.27
C GLN A 93 -0.57 2.68 -18.12
N ARG A 94 0.76 2.59 -18.19
CA ARG A 94 1.69 3.15 -17.19
C ARG A 94 1.64 4.68 -17.16
N GLY A 95 1.86 5.25 -15.97
CA GLY A 95 2.11 6.68 -15.77
C GLY A 95 0.90 7.61 -15.87
N GLN A 96 -0.32 7.09 -16.06
CA GLN A 96 -1.53 7.93 -16.23
C GLN A 96 -2.47 7.92 -15.02
N GLY A 97 -2.05 7.32 -13.91
CA GLY A 97 -2.86 7.25 -12.68
C GLY A 97 -4.02 6.27 -12.77
N HIS A 98 -4.08 5.44 -13.82
CA HIS A 98 -5.02 4.33 -13.89
C HIS A 98 -4.66 3.30 -12.83
N ALA A 99 -5.67 2.85 -12.08
CA ALA A 99 -5.55 1.84 -11.05
C ALA A 99 -6.83 1.01 -10.96
N TYR A 100 -6.76 -0.12 -10.27
CA TYR A 100 -7.92 -0.82 -9.72
C TYR A 100 -7.95 -0.66 -8.21
N ILE A 101 -9.14 -0.51 -7.64
CA ILE A 101 -9.35 -0.51 -6.20
C ILE A 101 -10.12 -1.76 -5.83
N ARG A 102 -9.51 -2.63 -5.02
CA ARG A 102 -10.15 -3.80 -4.42
C ARG A 102 -10.39 -3.52 -2.95
N SER A 103 -11.64 -3.58 -2.51
CA SER A 103 -11.98 -3.52 -1.08
C SER A 103 -12.22 -4.93 -0.53
N ALA A 104 -11.90 -5.14 0.75
CA ALA A 104 -12.21 -6.38 1.47
C ALA A 104 -13.72 -6.68 1.55
N THR A 105 -14.60 -5.72 1.24
CA THR A 105 -16.06 -5.90 1.27
C THR A 105 -16.63 -6.74 0.12
N GLY A 106 -15.79 -7.15 -0.85
CA GLY A 106 -16.18 -8.15 -1.86
C GLY A 106 -17.08 -7.66 -2.99
N LEU A 107 -17.26 -6.34 -3.15
CA LEU A 107 -18.05 -5.74 -4.26
C LEU A 107 -17.37 -5.81 -5.64
N GLY A 108 -16.35 -6.66 -5.79
CA GLY A 108 -15.44 -6.64 -6.92
C GLY A 108 -14.44 -5.49 -6.85
N ASP A 109 -13.42 -5.55 -7.69
CA ASP A 109 -12.50 -4.45 -7.92
C ASP A 109 -13.16 -3.40 -8.85
N THR A 110 -12.84 -2.13 -8.64
CA THR A 110 -13.38 -1.02 -9.46
C THR A 110 -12.24 -0.27 -10.15
N PRO A 111 -12.31 -0.05 -11.48
CA PRO A 111 -11.39 0.84 -12.17
C PRO A 111 -11.44 2.24 -11.56
N ALA A 112 -10.26 2.83 -11.32
CA ALA A 112 -10.11 4.15 -10.76
C ALA A 112 -9.07 4.96 -11.53
N ARG A 113 -9.23 6.29 -11.50
CA ARG A 113 -8.22 7.22 -11.98
C ARG A 113 -7.75 8.08 -10.82
N ILE A 114 -6.57 7.76 -10.31
CA ILE A 114 -5.92 8.50 -9.24
C ILE A 114 -5.27 9.74 -9.84
N ARG A 115 -5.54 10.91 -9.24
CA ARG A 115 -4.92 12.17 -9.65
C ARG A 115 -3.43 12.12 -9.31
N ILE A 116 -2.59 12.17 -10.33
CA ILE A 116 -1.15 12.36 -10.17
C ILE A 116 -0.93 13.86 -9.93
N GLY A 117 -0.27 14.20 -8.83
CA GLY A 117 0.22 15.55 -8.55
C GLY A 117 1.72 15.65 -8.82
N SER A 118 2.20 16.85 -9.11
CA SER A 118 3.64 17.12 -9.18
C SER A 118 4.25 17.24 -7.77
N SER A 119 5.58 17.23 -7.69
CA SER A 119 6.29 17.60 -6.45
C SER A 119 5.90 18.99 -5.95
N ASP A 120 5.65 19.92 -6.88
CA ASP A 120 5.30 21.30 -6.58
C ASP A 120 3.88 21.40 -6.00
N ASP A 121 2.95 20.57 -6.49
CA ASP A 121 1.61 20.43 -5.91
C ASP A 121 1.70 19.91 -4.47
N ALA A 122 2.55 18.90 -4.23
CA ALA A 122 2.74 18.29 -2.91
C ALA A 122 3.40 19.28 -1.92
N ALA A 123 4.39 20.04 -2.37
CA ALA A 123 5.03 21.09 -1.59
C ALA A 123 4.06 22.21 -1.24
N THR A 124 3.27 22.66 -2.22
CA THR A 124 2.24 23.69 -2.03
C THR A 124 1.19 23.24 -1.01
N LEU A 125 0.69 22.01 -1.14
CA LEU A 125 -0.27 21.43 -0.20
C LEU A 125 0.32 21.30 1.21
N SER A 126 1.57 20.84 1.32
CA SER A 126 2.27 20.71 2.60
C SER A 126 2.43 22.06 3.30
N ALA A 127 2.83 23.10 2.56
CA ALA A 127 2.94 24.46 3.08
C ALA A 127 1.57 24.99 3.56
N HIS A 128 0.50 24.72 2.82
CA HIS A 128 -0.86 25.12 3.19
C HIS A 128 -1.32 24.43 4.49
N ILE A 129 -1.09 23.12 4.62
CA ILE A 129 -1.41 22.36 5.83
C ILE A 129 -0.60 22.88 7.02
N ALA A 130 0.69 23.13 6.85
CA ALA A 130 1.55 23.65 7.91
C ALA A 130 1.11 25.05 8.37
N ALA A 131 0.67 25.91 7.44
CA ALA A 131 0.13 27.23 7.77
C ALA A 131 -1.20 27.12 8.54
N TYR A 132 -2.06 26.18 8.17
CA TYR A 132 -3.33 25.93 8.87
C TYR A 132 -3.10 25.43 10.31
N GLN A 133 -2.13 24.53 10.53
CA GLN A 133 -1.83 23.96 11.85
C GLN A 133 -1.20 24.95 12.84
N ARG A 134 -0.71 26.11 12.37
CA ARG A 134 -0.11 27.16 13.21
C ARG A 134 -1.13 28.20 13.68
N ARG A 135 -2.39 28.11 13.24
CA ARG A 135 -3.50 28.95 13.70
C ARG A 135 -4.31 28.22 14.75
#